data_AF-K7E8R6-F1
#
_entry.id   AF-K7E8R6-F1
#
_cell.length_a   1.000
_cell.length_b   1.000
_cell.length_c   1.000
_cell.angle_alpha   90.00
_cell.angle_beta   90.00
_cell.angle_gamma   90.00
#
_symmetry.space_group_name_H-M   'P 1'
#
loop_
_entity.id
_entity.type
_entity.pdbx_description
1 polymer ?
#
loop_
_entity_poly.entity_id
_entity_poly.type
_entity_poly.pdbx_seq_one_letter_code
_entity_poly.pdbx_strand_id
1 'polypeptide(L)'
;MESGSGAGRAAPGDPQMSRDPDAGQRLHTLSQEVQKPNRQLEEKDREMQKIITRPQHEREREILLLQRSLAEKEKVQATSEVLCRSLTDETHQLRRTLAATAEMCQHLARCLEEKQSARGKSEDGIPLERPDKLQFSDSEMPLQEAVICKLQEENTLLKQKVIYVLVYRDDFTSERADRERAQSKIQELQEQVAALQQQLSGRQEGREGSGHCRIHVSNKSHMYVGASVAEPLLGAGAEQGGSRRAQPRPEQSASQADAPGSARRDQGDLQCPYCMRLFDDEQGEEVMRHMMECCQ
;
A
#
# COMPACT_ATOMS: atom_id res chain seq x y z
N MET A 1 22.40 42.12 -83.24
CA MET A 1 23.79 42.45 -82.87
C MET A 1 24.10 41.56 -81.67
N GLU A 2 24.59 40.33 -81.86
CA GLU A 2 26.03 39.98 -82.01
C GLU A 2 26.81 40.54 -80.81
N SER A 3 27.56 39.79 -79.98
CA SER A 3 28.35 38.55 -80.10
C SER A 3 28.63 38.08 -78.64
N GLY A 4 28.97 36.85 -78.25
CA GLY A 4 29.80 35.83 -78.86
C GLY A 4 31.10 35.63 -78.03
N SER A 5 31.33 34.41 -77.54
CA SER A 5 32.59 33.79 -77.07
C SER A 5 33.12 34.15 -75.66
N GLY A 6 33.67 33.24 -74.84
CA GLY A 6 33.99 31.81 -74.99
C GLY A 6 34.96 31.32 -73.90
N ALA A 7 35.15 29.99 -73.83
CA ALA A 7 36.17 29.21 -73.08
C ALA A 7 36.01 29.11 -71.55
N GLY A 8 36.26 27.98 -70.88
CA GLY A 8 36.87 26.71 -71.27
C GLY A 8 36.81 25.71 -70.11
N ARG A 9 36.97 24.44 -70.48
CA ARG A 9 36.82 23.18 -69.74
C ARG A 9 37.47 23.10 -68.34
N ALA A 10 36.77 22.40 -67.44
CA ALA A 10 37.37 21.39 -66.56
C ALA A 10 36.35 20.26 -66.36
N ALA A 11 36.63 19.08 -66.89
CA ALA A 11 35.85 17.88 -66.61
C ALA A 11 36.30 17.34 -65.23
N PRO A 12 35.40 17.11 -64.26
CA PRO A 12 35.74 16.31 -63.10
C PRO A 12 35.78 14.85 -63.55
N GLY A 13 36.89 14.17 -63.25
CA GLY A 13 37.02 12.74 -63.52
C GLY A 13 35.91 11.95 -62.83
N ASP A 14 35.39 10.95 -63.53
CA ASP A 14 34.50 9.95 -62.95
C ASP A 14 35.22 9.26 -61.77
N PRO A 15 34.67 9.28 -60.55
CA PRO A 15 35.18 8.44 -59.48
C PRO A 15 34.91 6.99 -59.88
N GLN A 16 35.96 6.21 -60.11
CA GLN A 16 35.85 4.76 -60.15
C GLN A 16 35.25 4.29 -58.82
N MET A 17 33.95 4.01 -58.83
CA MET A 17 33.29 3.29 -57.76
C MET A 17 33.80 1.86 -57.77
N SER A 18 34.84 1.60 -56.98
CA SER A 18 35.22 0.27 -56.55
C SER A 18 33.96 -0.42 -56.00
N ARG A 19 33.34 -1.27 -56.81
CA ARG A 19 32.24 -2.13 -56.37
C ARG A 19 32.84 -3.13 -55.40
N ASP A 20 32.81 -2.81 -54.11
CA ASP A 20 33.08 -3.76 -53.05
C ASP A 20 32.08 -4.92 -53.19
N PRO A 21 32.52 -6.13 -53.58
CA PRO A 21 31.61 -7.27 -53.73
C PRO A 21 30.98 -7.66 -52.38
N ASP A 22 31.66 -7.35 -51.27
CA ASP A 22 31.20 -7.60 -49.91
C ASP A 22 30.14 -6.59 -49.43
N ALA A 23 30.08 -5.39 -50.03
CA ALA A 23 29.06 -4.40 -49.68
C ALA A 23 27.64 -4.90 -50.01
N GLY A 24 27.48 -5.61 -51.12
CA GLY A 24 26.21 -6.23 -51.50
C GLY A 24 25.79 -7.34 -50.55
N GLN A 25 26.74 -8.17 -50.09
CA GLN A 25 26.47 -9.22 -49.10
C GLN A 25 26.12 -8.65 -47.73
N ARG A 26 26.85 -7.64 -47.24
CA ARG A 26 26.53 -6.95 -45.98
C ARG A 26 25.16 -6.27 -46.04
N LEU A 27 24.82 -5.62 -47.15
CA LEU A 27 23.50 -5.02 -47.37
C LEU A 27 22.38 -6.06 -47.42
N HIS A 28 22.63 -7.22 -48.05
CA HIS A 28 21.66 -8.31 -48.08
C HIS A 28 21.45 -8.90 -46.67
N THR A 29 22.52 -9.10 -45.90
CA THR A 29 22.44 -9.55 -44.50
C THR A 29 21.68 -8.54 -43.64
N LEU A 30 22.03 -7.25 -43.71
CA LEU A 30 21.31 -6.17 -43.01
C LEU A 30 19.84 -6.10 -43.44
N SER A 31 19.54 -6.27 -44.73
CA SER A 31 18.19 -6.29 -45.25
C SER A 31 17.38 -7.46 -44.68
N GLN A 32 17.99 -8.64 -44.60
CA GLN A 32 17.37 -9.83 -44.01
C GLN A 32 17.18 -9.68 -42.49
N GLU A 33 18.15 -9.07 -41.81
CA GLU A 33 18.09 -8.73 -40.38
C GLU A 33 17.03 -7.68 -40.05
N VAL A 34 16.73 -6.74 -40.94
CA VAL A 34 15.63 -5.76 -40.80
C VAL A 34 14.29 -6.37 -41.18
N GLN A 35 14.25 -7.29 -42.15
CA GLN A 35 13.01 -7.92 -42.60
C GLN A 35 12.39 -8.83 -41.53
N LYS A 36 13.21 -9.50 -40.72
CA LYS A 36 12.75 -10.36 -39.62
C LYS A 36 11.96 -9.61 -38.53
N PRO A 37 12.48 -8.54 -37.90
CA PRO A 37 11.73 -7.75 -36.93
C PRO A 37 10.54 -7.03 -37.56
N ASN A 38 10.61 -6.58 -38.82
CA ASN A 38 9.45 -6.01 -39.50
C ASN A 38 8.29 -7.00 -39.61
N ARG A 39 8.55 -8.25 -40.00
CA ARG A 39 7.52 -9.30 -40.00
C ARG A 39 6.93 -9.56 -38.61
N GLN A 40 7.78 -9.58 -37.58
CA GLN A 40 7.31 -9.74 -36.20
C GLN A 40 6.45 -8.56 -35.74
N LEU A 41 6.84 -7.34 -36.13
CA LEU A 41 6.08 -6.13 -35.82
C LEU A 41 4.72 -6.14 -36.52
N GLU A 42 4.67 -6.48 -37.81
CA GLU A 42 3.42 -6.63 -38.57
C GLU A 42 2.48 -7.68 -37.95
N GLU A 43 3.03 -8.80 -37.47
CA GLU A 43 2.26 -9.84 -36.78
C GLU A 43 1.72 -9.34 -35.43
N LYS A 44 2.56 -8.65 -34.65
CA LYS A 44 2.15 -8.01 -33.38
C LYS A 44 1.10 -6.91 -33.62
N ASP A 45 1.25 -6.09 -34.65
CA ASP A 45 0.28 -5.05 -35.04
C ASP A 45 -1.05 -5.68 -35.43
N ARG A 46 -1.03 -6.81 -36.15
CA ARG A 46 -2.23 -7.56 -36.48
C ARG A 46 -2.90 -8.14 -35.24
N GLU A 47 -2.15 -8.66 -34.28
CA GLU A 47 -2.67 -9.15 -33.00
C GLU A 47 -3.26 -8.01 -32.16
N MET A 48 -2.54 -6.90 -32.03
CA MET A 48 -2.99 -5.69 -31.35
C MET A 48 -4.28 -5.16 -32.00
N GLN A 49 -4.35 -5.13 -33.33
CA GLN A 49 -5.55 -4.70 -34.05
C GLN A 49 -6.75 -5.61 -33.77
N LYS A 50 -6.55 -6.93 -33.63
CA LYS A 50 -7.61 -7.86 -33.22
C LYS A 50 -8.13 -7.56 -31.80
N ILE A 51 -7.25 -7.16 -30.89
CA ILE A 51 -7.63 -6.79 -29.52
C ILE A 51 -8.36 -5.44 -29.50
N ILE A 52 -7.87 -4.46 -30.26
CA ILE A 52 -8.48 -3.12 -30.36
C ILE A 52 -9.88 -3.19 -30.96
N THR A 53 -10.05 -3.97 -32.03
CA THR A 53 -11.35 -4.13 -32.73
C THR A 53 -12.36 -4.96 -31.96
N ARG A 54 -11.95 -5.67 -30.90
CA ARG A 54 -12.84 -6.45 -30.07
C ARG A 54 -13.79 -5.57 -29.23
N PRO A 55 -15.08 -5.95 -29.09
CA PRO A 55 -16.02 -5.21 -28.25
C PRO A 55 -15.53 -5.07 -26.80
N GLN A 56 -15.73 -3.88 -26.22
CA GLN A 56 -15.24 -3.54 -24.88
C GLN A 56 -15.73 -4.52 -23.79
N HIS A 57 -17.01 -4.86 -23.81
CA HIS A 57 -17.62 -5.76 -22.81
C HIS A 57 -17.03 -7.19 -22.84
N GLU A 58 -16.54 -7.66 -23.99
CA GLU A 58 -15.89 -8.97 -24.08
C GLU A 58 -14.49 -8.93 -23.45
N ARG A 59 -13.74 -7.85 -23.68
CA ARG A 59 -12.42 -7.63 -23.05
C ARG A 59 -12.57 -7.52 -21.54
N GLU A 60 -13.57 -6.76 -21.06
CA GLU A 60 -13.86 -6.61 -19.63
C GLU A 60 -14.20 -7.95 -18.97
N ARG A 61 -15.01 -8.79 -19.62
CA ARG A 61 -15.32 -10.15 -19.14
C ARG A 61 -14.06 -11.02 -19.02
N GLU A 62 -13.19 -10.98 -20.02
CA GLU A 62 -11.94 -11.75 -20.00
C GLU A 62 -10.97 -11.23 -18.93
N ILE A 63 -10.85 -9.92 -18.76
CA ILE A 63 -10.05 -9.31 -17.70
C ILE A 63 -10.53 -9.79 -16.33
N LEU A 64 -11.84 -9.80 -16.07
CA LEU A 64 -12.40 -10.27 -14.80
C LEU A 64 -12.12 -11.76 -14.55
N LEU A 65 -12.18 -12.59 -15.60
CA LEU A 65 -11.85 -14.02 -15.50
C LEU A 65 -10.36 -14.23 -15.22
N LEU A 66 -9.49 -13.48 -15.91
CA LEU A 66 -8.04 -13.54 -15.69
C LEU A 66 -7.67 -13.05 -14.29
N GLN A 67 -8.25 -11.94 -13.82
CA GLN A 67 -8.04 -11.44 -12.47
C GLN A 67 -8.46 -12.47 -11.41
N ARG A 68 -9.60 -13.13 -11.60
CA ARG A 68 -10.04 -14.21 -10.70
C ARG A 68 -9.06 -15.38 -10.71
N SER A 69 -8.63 -15.83 -11.90
CA SER A 69 -7.68 -16.94 -12.02
C SER A 69 -6.31 -16.60 -11.41
N LEU A 70 -5.85 -15.35 -11.58
CA LEU A 70 -4.61 -14.88 -10.97
C LEU A 70 -4.72 -14.83 -9.44
N ALA A 71 -5.81 -14.27 -8.90
CA ALA A 71 -6.04 -14.25 -7.46
C ALA A 71 -6.11 -15.67 -6.85
N GLU A 72 -6.72 -16.62 -7.56
CA GLU A 72 -6.75 -18.02 -7.15
C GLU A 72 -5.35 -18.65 -7.17
N LYS A 73 -4.56 -18.40 -8.22
CA LYS A 73 -3.17 -18.86 -8.31
C LYS A 73 -2.30 -18.25 -7.21
N GLU A 74 -2.43 -16.96 -6.94
CA GLU A 74 -1.70 -16.27 -5.87
C GLU A 74 -2.05 -16.86 -4.50
N LYS A 75 -3.33 -17.15 -4.24
CA LYS A 75 -3.76 -17.83 -3.02
C LYS A 75 -3.14 -19.22 -2.88
N VAL A 76 -3.20 -20.03 -3.92
CA VAL A 76 -2.61 -21.38 -3.92
C VAL A 76 -1.10 -21.29 -3.73
N GLN A 77 -0.43 -20.38 -4.43
CA GLN A 77 1.00 -20.16 -4.31
C GLN A 77 1.40 -19.74 -2.89
N ALA A 78 0.69 -18.78 -2.29
CA ALA A 78 0.94 -18.36 -0.91
C ALA A 78 0.82 -19.53 0.08
N THR A 79 -0.21 -20.38 -0.08
CA THR A 79 -0.35 -21.58 0.77
C THR A 79 0.77 -22.59 0.54
N SER A 80 1.17 -22.82 -0.71
CA SER A 80 2.27 -23.72 -1.05
C SER A 80 3.59 -23.22 -0.49
N GLU A 81 3.88 -21.92 -0.56
CA GLU A 81 5.11 -21.33 -0.04
C GLU A 81 5.22 -21.48 1.48
N VAL A 82 4.12 -21.25 2.21
CA VAL A 82 4.09 -21.46 3.66
C VAL A 82 4.37 -22.92 4.01
N LEU A 83 3.70 -23.86 3.35
CA LEU A 83 3.91 -25.29 3.59
C LEU A 83 5.35 -25.72 3.27
N CYS A 84 5.91 -25.26 2.14
CA CYS A 84 7.30 -25.55 1.77
C CYS A 84 8.30 -25.02 2.80
N ARG A 85 8.08 -23.80 3.32
CA ARG A 85 8.92 -23.22 4.38
C ARG A 85 8.82 -24.04 5.66
N SER A 86 7.61 -24.35 6.12
CA SER A 86 7.39 -25.15 7.35
C SER A 86 8.04 -26.54 7.26
N LEU A 87 7.86 -27.25 6.14
CA LEU A 87 8.49 -28.56 5.93
C LEU A 87 10.03 -28.47 5.91
N THR A 88 10.57 -27.39 5.37
CA THR A 88 12.02 -27.14 5.35
C THR A 88 12.53 -26.88 6.77
N ASP A 89 11.81 -26.07 7.55
CA ASP A 89 12.15 -25.76 8.95
C ASP A 89 12.10 -27.00 9.84
N GLU A 90 11.06 -27.83 9.70
CA GLU A 90 10.95 -29.12 10.39
C GLU A 90 12.10 -30.05 10.01
N THR A 91 12.46 -30.13 8.73
CA THR A 91 13.60 -30.92 8.27
C THR A 91 14.91 -30.43 8.91
N HIS A 92 15.12 -29.12 8.98
CA HIS A 92 16.29 -28.55 9.64
C HIS A 92 16.27 -28.80 11.16
N GLN A 93 15.11 -28.73 11.80
CA GLN A 93 14.95 -29.03 13.22
C GLN A 93 15.28 -30.50 13.51
N LEU A 94 14.73 -31.43 12.73
CA LEU A 94 15.02 -32.86 12.86
C LEU A 94 16.50 -33.15 12.64
N ARG A 95 17.15 -32.51 11.64
CA ARG A 95 18.60 -32.65 11.43
C ARG A 95 19.41 -32.15 12.63
N ARG A 96 19.04 -31.00 13.22
CA ARG A 96 19.69 -30.47 14.41
C ARG A 96 19.53 -31.41 15.62
N THR A 97 18.34 -31.93 15.85
CA THR A 97 18.07 -32.89 16.94
C THR A 97 18.82 -34.20 16.72
N LEU A 98 18.85 -34.72 15.49
CA LEU A 98 19.60 -35.92 15.14
C LEU A 98 21.11 -35.71 15.37
N ALA A 99 21.65 -34.56 14.99
CA ALA A 99 23.06 -34.23 15.24
C ALA A 99 23.37 -34.17 16.74
N ALA A 100 22.56 -33.45 17.52
CA ALA A 100 22.75 -33.35 18.98
C ALA A 100 22.65 -34.72 19.68
N THR A 101 21.68 -35.54 19.30
CA THR A 101 21.56 -36.91 19.84
C THR A 101 22.73 -37.80 19.42
N ALA A 102 23.22 -37.68 18.18
CA ALA A 102 24.42 -38.37 17.74
C ALA A 102 25.67 -37.94 18.54
N GLU A 103 25.83 -36.64 18.81
CA GLU A 103 26.92 -36.11 19.65
C GLU A 103 26.85 -36.64 21.09
N MET A 104 25.65 -36.71 21.68
CA MET A 104 25.44 -37.33 22.99
C MET A 104 25.81 -38.81 22.97
N CYS A 105 25.37 -39.58 21.97
CA CYS A 105 25.73 -40.98 21.82
C CYS A 105 27.24 -41.16 21.67
N GLN A 106 27.91 -40.32 20.88
CA GLN A 106 29.36 -40.32 20.72
C GLN A 106 30.08 -39.98 22.04
N HIS A 107 29.56 -39.04 22.83
CA HIS A 107 30.11 -38.71 24.14
C HIS A 107 29.98 -39.91 25.10
N LEU A 108 28.80 -40.53 25.16
CA LEU A 108 28.58 -41.72 25.99
C LEU A 108 29.48 -42.89 25.56
N ALA A 109 29.64 -43.13 24.25
CA ALA A 109 30.55 -44.15 23.73
C ALA A 109 31.99 -43.91 24.18
N ARG A 110 32.50 -42.68 24.04
CA ARG A 110 33.84 -42.30 24.53
C ARG A 110 34.00 -42.52 26.03
N CYS A 111 33.03 -42.08 26.85
CA CYS A 111 33.08 -42.31 28.29
C CYS A 111 33.09 -43.80 28.66
N LEU A 112 32.42 -44.66 27.88
CA LEU A 112 32.45 -46.10 28.10
C LEU A 112 33.80 -46.70 27.70
N GLU A 113 34.39 -46.27 26.59
CA GLU A 113 35.73 -46.70 26.13
C GLU A 113 36.84 -46.31 27.12
N GLU A 114 36.79 -45.08 27.66
CA GLU A 114 37.75 -44.60 28.67
C GLU A 114 37.66 -45.43 29.96
N LYS A 115 36.44 -45.74 30.43
CA LYS A 115 36.22 -46.59 31.62
C LYS A 115 36.71 -48.02 31.40
N GLN A 116 36.50 -48.58 30.21
CA GLN A 116 37.00 -49.92 29.87
C GLN A 116 38.53 -49.94 29.74
N SER A 117 39.12 -48.91 29.14
CA SER A 117 40.57 -48.75 28.99
C SER A 117 41.29 -48.51 30.34
N ALA A 118 40.63 -47.85 31.29
CA ALA A 118 41.12 -47.70 32.66
C ALA A 118 41.01 -49.03 33.44
N ARG A 119 39.92 -49.78 33.24
CA ARG A 119 39.70 -51.08 33.91
C ARG A 119 40.66 -52.17 33.40
N GLY A 120 40.95 -52.20 32.10
CA GLY A 120 41.94 -53.12 31.50
C GLY A 120 43.40 -52.82 31.89
N LYS A 121 43.67 -51.71 32.58
CA LYS A 121 44.99 -51.38 33.17
C LYS A 121 45.08 -51.72 34.66
N SER A 122 43.99 -52.16 35.29
CA SER A 122 43.91 -52.51 36.72
C SER A 122 43.40 -53.95 36.93
N GLU A 123 43.81 -54.88 36.08
CA GLU A 123 43.63 -56.33 36.33
C GLU A 123 44.79 -56.92 37.15
N ASP A 124 45.17 -56.22 38.22
CA ASP A 124 45.89 -56.79 39.36
C ASP A 124 45.30 -56.16 40.64
N GLY A 125 44.39 -56.89 41.31
CA GLY A 125 43.96 -56.62 42.71
C GLY A 125 42.58 -55.98 42.94
N ILE A 126 41.68 -56.74 43.57
CA ILE A 126 40.32 -56.39 44.11
C ILE A 126 40.46 -55.90 45.59
N PRO A 127 39.50 -55.25 46.33
CA PRO A 127 38.09 -54.82 46.07
C PRO A 127 37.70 -53.37 46.52
N LEU A 128 36.45 -52.99 46.17
CA LEU A 128 35.52 -52.07 46.87
C LEU A 128 36.01 -50.64 47.23
N GLU A 129 35.41 -49.63 46.61
CA GLU A 129 34.86 -48.45 47.30
C GLU A 129 33.82 -47.79 46.38
N ARG A 130 32.65 -47.51 46.95
CA ARG A 130 31.49 -46.85 46.33
C ARG A 130 31.75 -45.33 46.27
N PRO A 131 31.71 -44.64 45.12
CA PRO A 131 31.74 -43.18 45.13
C PRO A 131 30.31 -42.64 45.25
N ASP A 132 29.84 -42.53 46.49
CA ASP A 132 28.73 -41.66 46.89
C ASP A 132 29.29 -40.24 47.12
N LYS A 133 29.18 -39.38 46.10
CA LYS A 133 29.12 -37.90 46.12
C LYS A 133 29.61 -37.35 44.78
N LEU A 134 28.67 -37.17 43.84
CA LEU A 134 28.80 -36.08 42.89
C LEU A 134 28.48 -34.79 43.65
N GLN A 135 29.50 -34.19 44.25
CA GLN A 135 29.43 -32.77 44.63
C GLN A 135 29.49 -31.98 43.32
N PHE A 136 28.32 -31.64 42.80
CA PHE A 136 28.19 -30.55 41.83
C PHE A 136 28.66 -29.29 42.54
N SER A 137 29.69 -28.65 42.00
CA SER A 137 30.31 -27.47 42.56
C SER A 137 29.29 -26.34 42.69
N ASP A 138 29.06 -25.83 43.91
CA ASP A 138 28.19 -24.67 44.22
C ASP A 138 28.55 -23.38 43.44
N SER A 139 29.66 -23.38 42.70
CA SER A 139 30.20 -22.21 42.01
C SER A 139 29.54 -21.88 40.67
N GLU A 140 28.81 -22.81 40.02
CA GLU A 140 28.13 -22.57 38.72
C GLU A 140 26.65 -22.19 38.86
N MET A 141 26.05 -22.47 40.02
CA MET A 141 24.67 -22.16 40.37
C MET A 141 24.30 -20.66 40.28
N PRO A 142 25.11 -19.69 40.76
CA PRO A 142 24.74 -18.27 40.67
C PRO A 142 24.80 -17.70 39.26
N LEU A 143 25.63 -18.28 38.37
CA LEU A 143 25.78 -17.84 36.98
C LEU A 143 24.62 -18.38 36.13
N GLN A 144 24.21 -19.62 36.38
CA GLN A 144 23.03 -20.22 35.77
C GLN A 144 21.75 -19.52 36.21
N GLU A 145 21.60 -19.20 37.50
CA GLU A 145 20.46 -18.46 38.04
C GLU A 145 20.38 -17.05 37.42
N ALA A 146 21.51 -16.34 37.30
CA ALA A 146 21.55 -15.02 36.67
C ALA A 146 21.13 -15.04 35.18
N VAL A 147 21.50 -16.10 34.44
CA VAL A 147 21.06 -16.29 33.04
C VAL A 147 19.56 -16.57 32.98
N ILE A 148 19.04 -17.40 33.90
CA ILE A 148 17.61 -17.71 33.98
C ILE A 148 16.80 -16.44 34.29
N CYS A 149 17.24 -15.62 35.25
CA CYS A 149 16.58 -14.34 35.57
C CYS A 149 16.56 -13.40 34.36
N LYS A 150 17.68 -13.25 33.65
CA LYS A 150 17.72 -12.41 32.43
C LYS A 150 16.78 -12.91 31.34
N LEU A 151 16.74 -14.23 31.11
CA LEU A 151 15.82 -14.82 30.13
C LEU A 151 14.36 -14.65 30.55
N GLN A 152 14.05 -14.70 31.84
CA GLN A 152 12.70 -14.45 32.36
C GLN A 152 12.30 -12.99 32.15
N GLU A 153 13.19 -12.03 32.44
CA GLU A 153 12.98 -10.61 32.17
C GLU A 153 12.74 -10.36 30.67
N GLU A 154 13.60 -10.89 29.80
CA GLU A 154 13.43 -10.80 28.34
C GLU A 154 12.11 -11.42 27.89
N ASN A 155 11.72 -12.57 28.44
CA ASN A 155 10.45 -13.21 28.12
C ASN A 155 9.25 -12.35 28.54
N THR A 156 9.31 -11.69 29.70
CA THR A 156 8.25 -10.77 30.13
C THR A 156 8.17 -9.53 29.23
N LEU A 157 9.32 -8.96 28.84
CA LEU A 157 9.38 -7.83 27.92
C LEU A 157 8.84 -8.22 26.53
N LEU A 158 9.20 -9.40 26.04
CA LEU A 158 8.69 -9.93 24.77
C LEU A 158 7.17 -10.13 24.83
N LYS A 159 6.63 -10.68 25.92
CA LYS A 159 5.17 -10.78 26.13
C LYS A 159 4.50 -9.42 26.09
N GLN A 160 5.09 -8.41 26.72
CA GLN A 160 4.53 -7.05 26.70
C GLN A 160 4.59 -6.42 25.29
N LYS A 161 5.67 -6.66 24.53
CA LYS A 161 5.77 -6.25 23.12
C LYS A 161 4.72 -6.94 22.24
N VAL A 162 4.46 -8.24 22.47
CA VAL A 162 3.41 -8.96 21.75
C VAL A 162 2.05 -8.34 22.04
N ILE A 163 1.73 -8.05 23.31
CA ILE A 163 0.47 -7.36 23.68
C ILE A 163 0.36 -6.02 22.94
N TYR A 164 1.44 -5.22 22.94
CA TYR A 164 1.47 -3.95 22.24
C TYR A 164 1.19 -4.09 20.74
N VAL A 165 1.85 -5.04 20.07
CA VAL A 165 1.62 -5.32 18.64
C VAL A 165 0.18 -5.77 18.38
N LEU A 166 -0.43 -6.55 19.28
CA LEU A 166 -1.82 -6.98 19.16
C LEU A 166 -2.80 -5.79 19.24
N VAL A 167 -2.57 -4.86 20.17
CA VAL A 167 -3.37 -3.62 20.26
C VAL A 167 -3.26 -2.81 18.98
N TYR A 168 -2.03 -2.58 18.49
CA TYR A 168 -1.83 -1.84 17.23
C TYR A 168 -2.47 -2.52 16.02
N ARG A 169 -2.44 -3.85 15.98
CA ARG A 169 -3.14 -4.62 14.93
C ARG A 169 -4.64 -4.37 15.01
N ASP A 170 -5.22 -4.38 16.21
CA ASP A 170 -6.65 -4.17 16.40
C ASP A 170 -7.06 -2.74 16.02
N ASP A 171 -6.27 -1.75 16.42
CA ASP A 171 -6.46 -0.34 16.02
C ASP A 171 -6.43 -0.19 14.50
N PHE A 172 -5.41 -0.76 13.84
CA PHE A 172 -5.30 -0.72 12.38
C PHE A 172 -6.46 -1.43 11.67
N THR A 173 -6.92 -2.54 12.22
CA THR A 173 -8.07 -3.29 11.68
C THR A 173 -9.36 -2.49 11.83
N SER A 174 -9.54 -1.81 12.97
CA SER A 174 -10.70 -0.96 13.24
C SER A 174 -10.73 0.27 12.32
N GLU A 175 -9.59 0.94 12.11
CA GLU A 175 -9.48 2.08 11.19
C GLU A 175 -9.83 1.67 9.77
N ARG A 176 -9.29 0.53 9.29
CA ARG A 176 -9.64 0.00 7.98
C ARG A 176 -11.15 -0.24 7.85
N ALA A 177 -11.78 -0.84 8.86
CA ALA A 177 -13.21 -1.09 8.85
C ALA A 177 -14.03 0.22 8.82
N ASP A 178 -13.58 1.26 9.51
CA ASP A 178 -14.18 2.60 9.43
C ASP A 178 -14.03 3.22 8.05
N ARG A 179 -12.85 3.07 7.42
CA ARG A 179 -12.60 3.55 6.06
C ARG A 179 -13.51 2.87 5.05
N GLU A 180 -13.69 1.55 5.14
CA GLU A 180 -14.61 0.79 4.29
C GLU A 180 -16.07 1.23 4.47
N ARG A 181 -16.49 1.48 5.71
CA ARG A 181 -17.83 2.06 6.00
C ARG A 181 -17.99 3.43 5.37
N ALA A 182 -16.98 4.31 5.50
CA ALA A 182 -17.00 5.64 4.92
C ALA A 182 -17.06 5.58 3.39
N GLN A 183 -16.27 4.70 2.76
CA GLN A 183 -16.30 4.48 1.31
C GLN A 183 -17.67 4.00 0.83
N SER A 184 -18.27 3.05 1.55
CA SER A 184 -19.63 2.56 1.24
C SER A 184 -20.65 3.70 1.33
N LYS A 185 -20.53 4.58 2.33
CA LYS A 185 -21.43 5.74 2.47
C LYS A 185 -21.22 6.77 1.36
N ILE A 186 -19.98 7.00 0.95
CA ILE A 186 -19.68 7.90 -0.19
C ILE A 186 -20.34 7.36 -1.46
N GLN A 187 -20.22 6.07 -1.73
CA GLN A 187 -20.84 5.45 -2.91
C GLN A 187 -22.37 5.56 -2.87
N GLU A 188 -23.00 5.26 -1.73
CA GLU A 188 -24.44 5.42 -1.54
C GLU A 188 -24.88 6.88 -1.79
N LEU A 189 -24.13 7.86 -1.28
CA LEU A 189 -24.41 9.27 -1.50
C LEU A 189 -24.21 9.69 -2.96
N GLN A 190 -23.19 9.17 -3.64
CA GLN A 190 -22.98 9.42 -5.08
C GLN A 190 -24.15 8.89 -5.91
N GLU A 191 -24.66 7.70 -5.59
CA GLU A 191 -25.84 7.12 -6.24
C GLU A 191 -27.10 7.97 -5.98
N GLN A 192 -27.31 8.45 -4.75
CA GLN A 192 -28.41 9.34 -4.43
C GLN A 192 -28.32 10.67 -5.18
N VAL A 193 -27.13 11.27 -5.24
CA VAL A 193 -26.90 12.50 -6.01
C VAL A 193 -27.18 12.27 -7.49
N ALA A 194 -26.69 11.18 -8.07
CA ALA A 194 -26.95 10.83 -9.47
C ALA A 194 -28.46 10.62 -9.74
N ALA A 195 -29.17 9.93 -8.85
CA ALA A 195 -30.61 9.74 -8.94
C ALA A 195 -31.38 11.07 -8.87
N LEU A 196 -31.01 11.96 -7.94
CA LEU A 196 -31.60 13.29 -7.82
C LEU A 196 -31.32 14.16 -9.05
N GLN A 197 -30.11 14.11 -9.59
CA GLN A 197 -29.75 14.80 -10.84
C GLN A 197 -30.62 14.32 -12.00
N GLN A 198 -30.80 13.01 -12.16
CA GLN A 198 -31.69 12.44 -13.19
C GLN A 198 -33.15 12.89 -13.01
N GLN A 199 -33.66 12.92 -11.78
CA GLN A 199 -35.01 13.42 -11.49
C GLN A 199 -35.18 14.90 -11.84
N LEU A 200 -34.16 15.73 -11.57
CA LEU A 200 -34.16 17.15 -11.91
C LEU A 200 -34.10 17.38 -13.43
N SER A 201 -33.26 16.61 -14.15
CA SER A 201 -33.19 16.68 -15.61
C SER A 201 -34.51 16.24 -16.26
N GLY A 202 -35.08 15.11 -15.84
CA GLY A 202 -36.37 14.64 -16.37
C GLY A 202 -37.55 15.59 -16.08
N ARG A 203 -37.49 16.35 -14.98
CA ARG A 203 -38.47 17.42 -14.68
C ARG A 203 -38.28 18.69 -15.52
N GLN A 204 -37.06 19.02 -15.94
CA GLN A 204 -36.82 20.14 -16.85
C GLN A 204 -37.31 19.80 -18.26
N GLU A 205 -37.02 18.60 -18.75
CA GLU A 205 -37.39 18.14 -20.09
C GLU A 205 -38.93 18.00 -20.25
N GLY A 206 -39.65 17.61 -19.18
CA GLY A 206 -41.12 17.61 -19.15
C GLY A 206 -41.78 19.00 -19.13
N ARG A 207 -41.02 20.08 -18.86
CA ARG A 207 -41.54 21.45 -18.77
C ARG A 207 -41.40 22.24 -20.07
N GLU A 208 -40.56 21.78 -20.99
CA GLU A 208 -40.38 22.42 -22.30
C GLU A 208 -41.53 22.12 -23.28
N GLY A 209 -42.45 21.20 -22.93
CA GLY A 209 -43.67 20.90 -23.69
C GLY A 209 -44.98 21.47 -23.14
N SER A 210 -45.00 22.11 -21.96
CA SER A 210 -46.25 22.60 -21.35
C SER A 210 -46.25 24.11 -21.24
N GLY A 211 -46.87 24.75 -22.23
CA GLY A 211 -47.12 26.18 -22.26
C GLY A 211 -47.84 26.70 -21.00
N HIS A 212 -47.31 27.83 -20.51
CA HIS A 212 -48.04 28.92 -19.86
C HIS A 212 -48.94 28.59 -18.66
N CYS A 213 -48.38 28.60 -17.45
CA CYS A 213 -49.14 28.87 -16.22
C CYS A 213 -48.65 30.18 -15.57
N ARG A 214 -49.48 31.21 -15.69
CA ARG A 214 -49.32 32.56 -15.15
C ARG A 214 -49.71 32.55 -13.68
N ILE A 215 -48.75 32.67 -12.75
CA ILE A 215 -49.04 32.78 -11.32
C ILE A 215 -49.07 34.26 -10.95
N HIS A 216 -50.25 34.74 -10.54
CA HIS A 216 -50.43 36.06 -9.92
C HIS A 216 -49.98 36.01 -8.46
N VAL A 217 -49.08 36.93 -8.09
CA VAL A 217 -48.74 37.23 -6.69
C VAL A 217 -49.86 38.09 -6.11
N SER A 218 -50.53 37.61 -5.07
CA SER A 218 -51.42 38.44 -4.24
C SER A 218 -50.90 38.49 -2.82
N ASN A 219 -50.30 39.63 -2.50
CA ASN A 219 -49.90 40.07 -1.18
C ASN A 219 -51.15 40.38 -0.34
N LYS A 220 -51.29 39.81 0.86
CA LYS A 220 -52.23 40.29 1.88
C LYS A 220 -51.70 39.99 3.28
N SER A 221 -51.17 41.04 3.89
CA SER A 221 -51.00 41.18 5.33
C SER A 221 -52.36 41.16 6.03
N HIS A 222 -52.45 40.45 7.16
CA HIS A 222 -53.49 40.71 8.16
C HIS A 222 -52.98 40.46 9.58
N MET A 223 -53.29 41.39 10.46
CA MET A 223 -52.85 41.53 11.85
C MET A 223 -53.62 40.62 12.83
N TYR A 224 -52.92 40.26 13.91
CA TYR A 224 -53.30 40.14 15.34
C TYR A 224 -54.64 39.46 15.74
N VAL A 225 -54.57 38.52 16.69
CA VAL A 225 -55.08 38.59 18.08
C VAL A 225 -54.91 37.20 18.72
N GLY A 226 -54.31 37.16 19.92
CA GLY A 226 -54.14 35.96 20.72
C GLY A 226 -55.38 35.54 21.51
N ALA A 227 -55.37 34.28 21.94
CA ALA A 227 -56.15 33.79 23.07
C ALA A 227 -55.28 32.78 23.83
N SER A 228 -54.88 33.20 25.03
CA SER A 228 -54.28 32.36 26.06
C SER A 228 -55.42 31.62 26.77
N VAL A 229 -55.30 30.30 26.93
CA VAL A 229 -56.05 29.54 27.94
C VAL A 229 -55.11 28.52 28.58
N ALA A 230 -55.22 28.47 29.90
CA ALA A 230 -54.28 27.96 30.90
C ALA A 230 -54.00 26.44 30.89
N GLU A 231 -52.83 26.10 31.43
CA GLU A 231 -52.45 24.83 32.07
C GLU A 231 -53.42 24.42 33.19
N PRO A 232 -53.40 23.13 33.61
CA PRO A 232 -52.77 22.83 34.90
C PRO A 232 -52.05 21.47 35.04
N LEU A 233 -50.80 21.53 35.53
CA LEU A 233 -50.30 20.94 36.80
C LEU A 233 -49.92 19.44 36.92
N LEU A 234 -48.62 19.28 37.23
CA LEU A 234 -48.00 18.52 38.36
C LEU A 234 -47.47 17.10 38.14
N GLY A 235 -46.16 17.00 38.37
CA GLY A 235 -45.45 15.82 38.87
C GLY A 235 -44.06 16.24 39.37
N ALA A 236 -43.93 16.48 40.68
CA ALA A 236 -42.71 16.96 41.35
C ALA A 236 -41.81 15.82 41.85
N GLY A 237 -40.52 16.14 42.08
CA GLY A 237 -39.56 15.37 42.88
C GLY A 237 -38.15 15.33 42.24
N ALA A 238 -37.28 16.33 42.39
CA ALA A 238 -36.44 16.67 43.56
C ALA A 238 -35.07 15.96 43.63
N GLU A 239 -34.01 16.73 43.29
CA GLU A 239 -32.72 16.87 44.03
C GLU A 239 -31.68 15.73 43.92
N GLN A 240 -30.34 15.92 43.90
CA GLN A 240 -29.43 17.03 44.19
C GLN A 240 -27.99 16.64 43.71
N GLY A 241 -27.13 17.63 43.47
CA GLY A 241 -25.65 17.50 43.39
C GLY A 241 -25.08 17.73 41.98
N GLY A 242 -24.14 18.64 41.70
CA GLY A 242 -23.34 19.52 42.54
C GLY A 242 -22.10 19.98 41.75
N SER A 243 -22.22 21.16 41.12
CA SER A 243 -21.21 22.23 41.00
C SER A 243 -19.82 22.04 40.31
N ARG A 244 -19.55 23.04 39.43
CA ARG A 244 -18.25 23.66 38.99
C ARG A 244 -17.56 22.99 37.78
N ARG A 245 -17.08 23.72 36.76
CA ARG A 245 -16.51 25.09 36.73
C ARG A 245 -16.57 25.71 35.31
N ALA A 246 -16.67 27.04 35.29
CA ALA A 246 -16.81 27.91 34.12
C ALA A 246 -15.53 28.12 33.28
N GLN A 247 -15.77 28.37 31.98
CA GLN A 247 -15.13 29.20 30.94
C GLN A 247 -13.96 30.16 31.32
N PRO A 248 -13.09 30.60 30.35
CA PRO A 248 -13.53 31.47 29.25
C PRO A 248 -12.88 31.33 27.86
N ARG A 249 -13.67 31.83 26.90
CA ARG A 249 -13.44 32.18 25.50
C ARG A 249 -12.67 33.52 25.41
N PRO A 250 -11.89 33.78 24.34
CA PRO A 250 -11.63 35.13 23.87
C PRO A 250 -12.40 35.42 22.58
N GLU A 251 -13.11 36.54 22.59
CA GLU A 251 -13.58 37.24 21.39
C GLU A 251 -12.59 38.35 21.04
N GLN A 252 -12.40 38.60 19.74
CA GLN A 252 -12.07 39.85 19.02
C GLN A 252 -11.40 39.42 17.69
N SER A 253 -11.73 39.93 16.51
CA SER A 253 -12.41 41.17 16.12
C SER A 253 -12.92 41.04 14.68
N ALA A 254 -14.03 41.72 14.40
CA ALA A 254 -14.58 41.88 13.06
C ALA A 254 -13.83 42.98 12.30
N SER A 255 -13.60 42.77 11.01
CA SER A 255 -13.41 43.83 10.02
C SER A 255 -14.05 43.36 8.72
N GLN A 256 -15.15 44.00 8.33
CA GLN A 256 -15.80 43.85 7.04
C GLN A 256 -14.94 44.51 5.95
N ALA A 257 -14.75 43.82 4.83
CA ALA A 257 -14.45 44.44 3.56
C ALA A 257 -15.21 43.69 2.45
N ASP A 258 -15.89 44.46 1.62
CA ASP A 258 -16.82 44.07 0.57
C ASP A 258 -16.17 43.37 -0.65
N ALA A 259 -16.89 42.35 -1.15
CA ALA A 259 -17.01 41.88 -2.55
C ALA A 259 -15.79 41.19 -3.24
N PRO A 260 -15.98 40.55 -4.42
CA PRO A 260 -16.95 39.50 -4.78
C PRO A 260 -16.24 38.27 -5.41
N GLY A 261 -16.88 37.09 -5.33
CA GLY A 261 -16.61 35.96 -6.23
C GLY A 261 -15.34 35.14 -5.96
N SER A 262 -15.49 33.93 -5.42
CA SER A 262 -14.55 32.85 -5.69
C SER A 262 -15.33 31.55 -5.95
N ALA A 263 -15.83 31.45 -7.19
CA ALA A 263 -15.79 30.15 -7.84
C ALA A 263 -14.31 29.70 -7.88
N ARG A 264 -14.03 28.41 -7.65
CA ARG A 264 -12.71 27.73 -7.68
C ARG A 264 -11.99 27.49 -6.34
N ARG A 265 -12.69 27.25 -5.22
CA ARG A 265 -12.07 26.60 -4.03
C ARG A 265 -12.15 25.07 -4.10
N ASP A 266 -11.95 24.49 -5.28
CA ASP A 266 -12.04 23.04 -5.51
C ASP A 266 -11.11 22.59 -6.66
N GLN A 267 -9.86 23.04 -6.58
CA GLN A 267 -8.72 22.46 -7.30
C GLN A 267 -7.58 22.38 -6.29
N GLY A 268 -6.90 21.25 -6.24
CA GLY A 268 -5.84 21.02 -5.27
C GLY A 268 -4.74 22.04 -5.48
N ASP A 269 -4.50 22.84 -4.45
CA ASP A 269 -3.32 23.68 -4.40
C ASP A 269 -2.40 23.05 -3.37
N LEU A 270 -1.20 22.66 -3.80
CA LEU A 270 -0.16 22.15 -2.93
C LEU A 270 0.38 23.30 -2.10
N GLN A 271 0.31 23.19 -0.77
CA GLN A 271 0.72 24.25 0.15
C GLN A 271 2.02 23.90 0.90
N CYS A 272 2.97 24.83 0.91
CA CYS A 272 4.16 24.71 1.75
C CYS A 272 3.80 24.91 3.25
N PRO A 273 4.14 23.97 4.15
CA PRO A 273 3.75 24.07 5.57
C PRO A 273 4.54 25.13 6.35
N TYR A 274 5.65 25.62 5.81
CA TYR A 274 6.54 26.55 6.52
C TYR A 274 6.24 28.04 6.25
N CYS A 275 5.92 28.39 4.99
CA CYS A 275 5.62 29.78 4.60
C CYS A 275 4.21 29.98 4.06
N MET A 276 3.39 28.91 4.03
CA MET A 276 2.02 28.90 3.53
C MET A 276 1.85 29.31 2.05
N ARG A 277 2.95 29.38 1.28
CA ARG A 277 2.90 29.64 -0.17
C ARG A 277 2.13 28.53 -0.87
N LEU A 278 1.22 28.93 -1.74
CA LEU A 278 0.38 28.08 -2.56
C LEU A 278 1.07 27.80 -3.90
N PHE A 279 0.90 26.58 -4.38
CA PHE A 279 1.36 26.09 -5.65
C PHE A 279 0.22 25.32 -6.31
N ASP A 280 0.16 25.34 -7.63
CA ASP A 280 -0.85 24.55 -8.34
C ASP A 280 -0.49 23.04 -8.29
N ASP A 281 -1.47 22.15 -8.44
CA ASP A 281 -1.26 20.68 -8.45
C ASP A 281 -0.20 20.21 -9.47
N GLU A 282 -0.02 20.95 -10.58
CA GLU A 282 0.98 20.63 -11.62
C GLU A 282 2.44 20.96 -11.19
N GLN A 283 2.63 21.68 -10.08
CA GLN A 283 3.91 22.20 -9.61
C GLN A 283 4.51 21.39 -8.45
N GLY A 284 4.17 20.10 -8.32
CA GLY A 284 4.61 19.27 -7.20
C GLY A 284 6.13 19.20 -6.97
N GLU A 285 6.94 19.21 -8.03
CA GLU A 285 8.41 19.24 -7.92
C GLU A 285 8.94 20.59 -7.41
N GLU A 286 8.24 21.68 -7.73
CA GLU A 286 8.60 23.03 -7.29
C GLU A 286 8.28 23.25 -5.82
N VAL A 287 7.16 22.68 -5.33
CA VAL A 287 6.81 22.63 -3.90
C VAL A 287 7.90 21.92 -3.11
N MET A 288 8.36 20.76 -3.57
CA MET A 288 9.42 20.00 -2.88
C MET A 288 10.75 20.76 -2.85
N ARG A 289 11.13 21.39 -3.96
CA ARG A 289 12.34 22.23 -4.02
C ARG A 289 12.23 23.41 -3.06
N HIS A 290 11.09 24.09 -3.08
CA HIS A 290 10.81 25.20 -2.19
C HIS A 290 10.82 24.78 -0.72
N MET A 291 10.27 23.61 -0.37
CA MET A 291 10.31 23.10 1.00
C MET A 291 11.75 22.89 1.52
N MET A 292 12.68 22.46 0.65
CA MET A 292 14.09 22.31 1.00
C MET A 292 14.83 23.64 1.22
N GLU A 293 14.36 24.71 0.57
CA GLU A 293 14.90 26.07 0.72
C GLU A 293 14.24 26.82 1.87
N CYS A 294 12.94 26.58 2.11
CA CYS A 294 12.12 27.28 3.09
C CYS A 294 12.34 26.79 4.54
N CYS A 295 12.97 25.63 4.73
CA CYS A 295 13.29 25.08 6.04
C CYS A 295 14.68 25.50 6.57
N GLN A 296 15.38 26.40 5.88
CA GLN A 296 16.63 27.04 6.31
C GLN A 296 16.36 28.41 6.92
#